data_AF-A0A6L5XK00-F1
#
_entry.id   AF-A0A6L5XK00-F1
#
_cell.length_a   1.000
_cell.length_b   1.000
_cell.length_c   1.000
_cell.angle_alpha   90.00
_cell.angle_beta   90.00
_cell.angle_gamma   90.00
#
_symmetry.space_group_name_H-M   'P 1'
#
loop_
_entity.id
_entity.type
_entity.pdbx_description
1 polymer ?
#
loop_
_entity_poly.entity_id
_entity_poly.type
_entity_poly.pdbx_seq_one_letter_code
_entity_poly.pdbx_strand_id
1 'polypeptide(L)' 'MLNAHGTEIDFNAATALMDKKLREEIQCRLGPCSDEDFFFAYAAAHYETFGEVFEFAKKFPAQQGR' A
#
# COMPACT_ATOMS: atom_id res chain seq x y z
N MET A 1 -1.00 -7.29 -8.53
CA MET A 1 -2.31 -7.16 -7.82
C MET A 1 -3.07 -5.96 -8.39
N LEU A 2 -4.37 -5.80 -8.08
CA LEU A 2 -5.14 -4.61 -8.47
C LEU A 2 -5.46 -3.74 -7.26
N ASN A 3 -5.40 -2.41 -7.39
CA ASN A 3 -5.99 -1.54 -6.37
C ASN A 3 -7.52 -1.42 -6.53
N ALA A 4 -8.14 -0.64 -5.65
CA ALA A 4 -9.58 -0.36 -5.66
C ALA A 4 -10.10 0.31 -6.95
N HIS A 5 -9.20 0.78 -7.83
CA HIS A 5 -9.53 1.38 -9.12
C HIS A 5 -9.31 0.44 -10.31
N GLY A 6 -8.95 -0.83 -10.06
CA GLY A 6 -8.64 -1.80 -11.10
C GLY A 6 -7.29 -1.55 -11.79
N THR A 7 -6.43 -0.72 -11.20
CA THR A 7 -5.09 -0.44 -11.71
C THR A 7 -4.12 -1.50 -11.21
N GLU A 8 -3.37 -2.12 -12.12
CA GLU A 8 -2.37 -3.14 -11.78
C GLU A 8 -1.20 -2.53 -11.03
N ILE A 9 -0.74 -3.17 -9.95
CA ILE A 9 0.31 -2.66 -9.07
C ILE A 9 1.39 -3.70 -8.86
N ASP A 10 2.64 -3.26 -8.96
CA ASP A 10 3.81 -3.96 -8.45
C ASP A 10 3.90 -3.76 -6.93
N PHE A 11 3.61 -4.83 -6.19
CA PHE A 11 3.62 -4.81 -4.73
C PHE A 11 5.02 -4.57 -4.13
N ASN A 12 6.08 -5.00 -4.81
CA ASN A 12 7.45 -4.74 -4.36
C ASN A 12 7.77 -3.25 -4.48
N ALA A 13 7.37 -2.62 -5.59
CA ALA A 13 7.50 -1.18 -5.78
C ALA A 13 6.66 -0.40 -4.75
N ALA A 14 5.44 -0.86 -4.45
CA ALA A 14 4.62 -0.30 -3.39
C ALA A 14 5.31 -0.38 -2.02
N THR A 15 5.79 -1.57 -1.66
CA THR A 15 6.48 -1.82 -0.39
C THR A 15 7.75 -0.97 -0.21
N ALA A 16 8.42 -0.63 -1.31
CA ALA A 16 9.60 0.26 -1.30
C ALA A 16 9.25 1.72 -0.95
N LEU A 17 8.01 2.17 -1.22
CA LEU A 17 7.53 3.51 -0.85
C LEU A 17 6.83 3.57 0.51
N MET A 18 6.60 2.43 1.16
CA MET A 18 5.95 2.41 2.46
C MET A 18 6.86 3.00 3.53
N ASP A 19 6.31 3.86 4.38
CA ASP A 19 6.91 4.19 5.67
C ASP A 19 7.23 2.91 6.45
N LYS A 20 8.50 2.77 6.85
CA LYS A 20 9.03 1.55 7.46
C LYS A 20 8.33 1.22 8.77
N LYS A 21 8.10 2.22 9.62
CA LYS A 21 7.53 2.03 10.95
C LYS A 21 6.08 1.55 10.82
N LEU A 22 5.29 2.26 10.02
CA LEU A 22 3.89 1.89 9.78
C LEU A 22 3.78 0.51 9.14
N ARG A 23 4.66 0.17 8.19
CA ARG A 23 4.70 -1.15 7.56
C ARG A 23 4.96 -2.27 8.57
N GLU A 24 5.93 -2.08 9.46
CA GLU A 24 6.27 -3.07 10.51
C GLU A 24 5.13 -3.24 11.53
N GLU A 25 4.46 -2.14 11.93
CA GLU A 25 3.29 -2.20 12.81
C GLU A 25 2.13 -2.98 12.19
N ILE A 26 1.83 -2.74 10.92
CA ILE A 26 0.78 -3.47 10.19
C ILE A 26 1.15 -4.94 10.03
N GLN A 27 2.41 -5.26 9.68
CA GLN A 27 2.89 -6.63 9.57
C GLN A 27 2.77 -7.39 10.90
N CYS A 28 3.14 -6.74 12.01
CA CYS A 28 3.03 -7.32 13.34
C CYS A 28 1.56 -7.58 13.72
N ARG A 29 0.67 -6.65 13.37
CA ARG A 29 -0.77 -6.75 13.66
C ARG A 29 -1.50 -7.81 12.84
N LEU A 30 -1.19 -7.93 11.55
CA LEU A 30 -1.88 -8.86 10.65
C LEU A 30 -1.30 -10.28 10.69
N GLY A 31 -0.01 -10.42 10.99
CA GLY A 31 0.68 -11.72 10.87
C GLY A 31 0.77 -12.18 9.40
N PRO A 32 0.84 -13.50 9.14
CA PRO A 32 0.79 -14.04 7.79
C PRO A 32 -0.53 -13.67 7.10
N CYS A 33 -0.45 -12.90 6.02
CA CYS A 33 -1.59 -12.44 5.23
C CYS A 33 -1.23 -12.41 3.74
N SER A 34 -2.23 -12.18 2.88
CA SER A 34 -1.99 -11.97 1.46
C SER A 34 -1.39 -10.59 1.21
N ASP A 35 -0.67 -10.43 0.09
CA ASP A 35 -0.14 -9.12 -0.32
C ASP A 35 -1.27 -8.09 -0.50
N GLU A 36 -2.45 -8.53 -0.97
CA GLU A 36 -3.63 -7.67 -1.15
C GLU A 36 -4.16 -7.17 0.20
N ASP A 37 -4.38 -8.07 1.16
CA ASP A 37 -4.83 -7.71 2.52
C ASP A 37 -3.84 -6.75 3.17
N PHE A 38 -2.54 -7.03 3.03
CA PHE A 38 -1.48 -6.18 3.54
C PHE A 38 -1.50 -4.79 2.90
N PHE A 39 -1.61 -4.73 1.58
CA PHE A 39 -1.63 -3.48 0.82
C PHE A 39 -2.81 -2.60 1.23
N PHE A 40 -4.02 -3.14 1.30
CA PHE A 40 -5.20 -2.36 1.67
C PHE A 40 -5.16 -1.91 3.13
N ALA A 41 -4.69 -2.76 4.05
CA ALA A 41 -4.51 -2.38 5.44
C ALA A 41 -3.45 -1.27 5.60
N TYR A 42 -2.35 -1.36 4.87
CA TYR A 42 -1.33 -0.31 4.85
C TYR A 42 -1.89 1.00 4.26
N ALA A 43 -2.58 0.94 3.12
CA ALA A 43 -3.14 2.13 2.47
C ALA A 43 -4.15 2.88 3.36
N ALA A 44 -4.99 2.14 4.08
CA ALA A 44 -5.91 2.72 5.06
C ALA A 44 -5.15 3.39 6.23
N ALA A 45 -4.18 2.68 6.82
CA ALA A 45 -3.40 3.20 7.93
C ALA A 45 -2.52 4.40 7.53
N HIS A 46 -2.02 4.41 6.29
CA HIS A 46 -1.26 5.53 5.73
C HIS A 46 -2.14 6.79 5.66
N TYR A 47 -3.38 6.66 5.16
CA TYR A 47 -4.32 7.77 5.14
C TYR A 47 -4.64 8.30 6.55
N GLU A 48 -4.86 7.41 7.51
CA GLU A 48 -5.09 7.79 8.92
C GLU A 48 -3.89 8.51 9.56
N THR A 49 -2.66 8.12 9.18
CA THR A 49 -1.42 8.65 9.77
C THR A 49 -0.97 9.96 9.13
N PHE A 50 -1.06 10.07 7.80
CA PHE A 50 -0.48 11.18 7.04
C PHE A 50 -1.53 12.12 6.43
N GLY A 51 -2.81 11.71 6.42
CA GLY A 51 -3.90 12.50 5.83
C GLY A 51 -3.87 12.55 4.30
N GLU A 52 -3.08 11.69 3.64
CA GLU A 52 -2.96 11.61 2.19
C GLU A 52 -3.17 10.19 1.66
N VAL A 53 -3.61 10.08 0.41
CA VAL A 53 -3.77 8.78 -0.24
C VAL A 53 -2.40 8.25 -0.62
N PHE A 54 -2.09 7.04 -0.16
CA PHE A 54 -0.85 6.35 -0.54
C PHE A 54 -0.71 6.29 -2.06
N GLU A 55 0.49 6.54 -2.60
CA GLU A 55 0.71 6.76 -4.04
C GLU A 55 0.11 5.65 -4.92
N PHE A 56 0.30 4.39 -4.53
CA PHE A 56 -0.21 3.24 -5.26
C PHE A 56 -1.72 2.99 -5.05
N ALA A 57 -2.32 3.55 -4.01
CA ALA A 57 -3.77 3.49 -3.80
C ALA A 57 -4.55 4.54 -4.63
N LYS A 58 -3.86 5.48 -5.31
CA LYS A 58 -4.49 6.48 -6.17
C LYS A 58 -5.05 5.85 -7.45
N LYS A 59 -6.06 6.50 -8.05
CA LYS A 59 -6.63 6.10 -9.34
C LYS A 59 -5.61 6.11 -10.48
N PHE A 60 -4.62 7.01 -10.41
CA PHE A 60 -3.55 7.13 -11.38
C PHE A 60 -2.20 7.24 -10.64
N PRO A 61 -1.59 6.12 -10.22
CA PRO A 61 -0.29 6.12 -9.55
C PRO A 61 0.80 6.64 -10.50
N ALA A 62 1.59 7.61 -10.04
CA ALA A 62 2.65 8.22 -10.83
C ALA A 62 3.90 7.33 -11.01
N GLN A 63 4.05 6.30 -10.17
CA GLN A 63 5.24 5.43 -10.12
C GLN A 63 5.05 4.04 -10.76
N GLN A 64 3.98 3.84 -11.53
CA GLN A 64 3.91 2.70 -12.45
C GLN A 64 4.78 3.01 -13.68
N GLY A 65 5.74 2.14 -13.95
CA GLY A 65 6.78 2.34 -14.95
C GLY A 65 6.27 2.89 -16.30
N ARG A 66 7.09 3.75 -16.90
CA ARG A 66 7.12 3.89 -18.36
C ARG A 66 7.69 2.63 -18.98
#